data_AF-A0A2T5DFZ7-F1
#
_entry.id   AF-A0A2T5DFZ7-F1
#
_cell.length_a   1.000
_cell.length_b   1.000
_cell.length_c   1.000
_cell.angle_alpha   90.00
_cell.angle_beta   90.00
_cell.angle_gamma   90.00
#
_symmetry.space_group_name_H-M   'P 1'
#
loop_
_entity.id
_entity.type
_entity.pdbx_description
1 polymer ?
#
loop_
_entity_poly.entity_id
_entity_poly.type
_entity_poly.pdbx_seq_one_letter_code
_entity_poly.pdbx_strand_id
1 'polypeptide(L)'
;MTDLDGGITIPDAPTITDEHKKLVEEARKTLDDSSEAIPFALLGTQVVAGTNYWILCKVNMFGPTQSKKLVTYKINKNPQDEVTLLEATTFEF
;
A
#
# COMPACT_ATOMS: atom_id res chain seq x y z
N MET A 1 -24.46 0.57 15.79
CA MET A 1 -23.30 -0.28 15.44
C MET A 1 -22.10 0.58 15.80
N THR A 2 -21.40 0.26 16.89
CA THR A 2 -20.23 1.03 17.31
C THR A 2 -19.08 0.65 16.40
N ASP A 3 -18.84 1.44 15.36
CA ASP A 3 -17.56 1.43 14.65
C ASP A 3 -16.49 1.73 15.69
N LEU A 4 -15.67 0.72 15.99
CA LEU A 4 -14.53 0.85 16.88
C LEU A 4 -13.48 1.67 16.14
N ASP A 5 -13.47 2.96 16.44
CA ASP A 5 -12.42 3.90 16.05
C ASP A 5 -11.05 3.27 16.41
N GLY A 6 -10.21 3.02 15.40
CA GLY A 6 -8.89 2.38 15.54
C GLY A 6 -8.76 0.89 15.16
N GLY A 7 -9.84 0.19 14.81
CA GLY A 7 -9.78 -1.20 14.31
C GLY A 7 -9.28 -1.33 12.86
N ILE A 8 -8.69 -2.49 12.52
CA ILE A 8 -8.34 -2.82 11.12
C ILE A 8 -9.51 -3.57 10.48
N THR A 9 -10.04 -3.03 9.39
CA THR A 9 -11.04 -3.68 8.53
C THR A 9 -10.32 -4.46 7.44
N ILE A 10 -10.58 -5.76 7.35
CA ILE A 10 -10.01 -6.65 6.33
C ILE A 10 -11.09 -6.89 5.26
N PRO A 11 -10.80 -6.73 3.97
CA PRO A 11 -11.78 -7.03 2.92
C PRO A 11 -12.02 -8.54 2.80
N ASP A 12 -13.27 -8.93 2.54
CA ASP A 12 -13.67 -10.35 2.40
C ASP A 12 -13.00 -11.05 1.20
N ALA A 13 -12.52 -10.28 0.22
CA ALA A 13 -11.84 -10.77 -0.97
C ALA A 13 -10.69 -9.84 -1.36
N PRO A 14 -9.63 -10.38 -2.01
CA PRO A 14 -8.56 -9.56 -2.55
C PRO A 14 -9.12 -8.64 -3.64
N THR A 15 -9.20 -7.35 -3.31
CA THR A 15 -9.74 -6.33 -4.21
C THR A 15 -8.71 -5.23 -4.41
N ILE A 16 -8.70 -4.65 -5.60
CA ILE A 16 -7.91 -3.47 -5.92
C ILE A 16 -8.77 -2.53 -6.75
N THR A 17 -8.66 -1.24 -6.49
CA THR A 17 -9.43 -0.20 -7.19
C THR A 17 -8.44 0.80 -7.77
N ASP A 18 -8.91 1.69 -8.63
CA ASP A 18 -8.04 2.74 -9.19
C ASP A 18 -7.57 3.74 -8.12
N GLU A 19 -8.34 3.91 -7.04
CA GLU A 19 -7.88 4.69 -5.89
C GLU A 19 -6.69 4.03 -5.20
N HIS A 20 -6.74 2.72 -4.95
CA HIS A 20 -5.61 1.98 -4.37
C HIS A 20 -4.36 2.06 -5.25
N LYS A 21 -4.52 2.06 -6.58
CA LYS A 21 -3.39 2.22 -7.51
C LYS A 21 -2.76 3.60 -7.39
N LYS A 22 -3.58 4.66 -7.37
CA LYS A 22 -3.11 6.05 -7.18
C LYS A 22 -2.42 6.23 -5.83
N LEU A 23 -2.94 5.63 -4.75
CA LEU A 23 -2.30 5.66 -3.44
C LEU A 23 -0.88 5.08 -3.49
N VAL A 24 -0.70 3.92 -4.13
CA VAL A 24 0.63 3.33 -4.28
C VAL A 24 1.53 4.20 -5.16
N GLU A 25 1.03 4.75 -6.27
CA GLU A 25 1.79 5.65 -7.13
C GLU A 25 2.30 6.88 -6.38
N GLU A 26 1.41 7.60 -5.69
CA GLU A 26 1.77 8.79 -4.90
C GLU A 26 2.73 8.45 -3.75
N ALA A 27 2.44 7.41 -2.97
CA ALA A 27 3.28 6.99 -1.85
C ALA A 27 4.71 6.67 -2.31
N ARG A 28 4.86 6.05 -3.48
CA ARG A 28 6.16 5.64 -4.02
C ARG A 28 6.97 6.77 -4.64
N LYS A 29 6.39 7.95 -4.91
CA LYS A 29 7.17 9.13 -5.35
C LYS A 29 8.25 9.55 -4.35
N THR A 30 8.11 9.14 -3.09
CA THR A 30 9.10 9.37 -2.02
C THR A 30 10.28 8.39 -2.08
N LEU A 31 10.18 7.30 -2.85
CA LEU A 31 11.23 6.31 -3.02
C LEU A 31 12.11 6.68 -4.21
N ASP A 32 13.41 6.79 -3.99
CA ASP A 32 14.41 6.94 -5.05
C ASP A 32 14.83 5.55 -5.55
N ASP A 33 13.91 4.84 -6.20
CA ASP A 33 14.17 3.55 -6.81
C ASP A 33 13.65 3.47 -8.25
N SER A 34 14.29 2.62 -9.06
CA SER A 34 13.87 2.36 -10.44
C SER A 34 12.78 1.30 -10.55
N SER A 35 12.18 0.87 -9.44
CA SER A 35 11.29 -0.30 -9.43
C SER A 35 9.87 0.05 -9.85
N GLU A 36 9.14 -0.94 -10.36
CA GLU A 36 7.72 -0.84 -10.66
C GLU A 36 6.92 -1.66 -9.66
N ALA A 37 6.05 -1.01 -8.90
CA ALA A 37 5.09 -1.67 -8.02
C ALA A 37 3.75 -1.83 -8.74
N ILE A 38 3.29 -3.08 -8.84
CA ILE A 38 1.99 -3.45 -9.39
C ILE A 38 1.06 -3.81 -8.23
N PRO A 39 0.06 -2.97 -7.91
CA PRO A 39 -0.88 -3.22 -6.84
C PRO A 39 -1.71 -4.47 -7.06
N PHE A 40 -1.61 -5.32 -6.05
CA PHE A 40 -2.20 -6.61 -5.80
C PHE A 40 -3.64 -6.71 -5.34
N ALA A 41 -3.76 -6.37 -4.06
CA ALA A 41 -4.86 -6.62 -3.18
C ALA A 41 -4.72 -5.65 -2.00
N LEU A 42 -5.85 -5.08 -1.60
CA LEU A 42 -5.99 -4.44 -0.31
C LEU A 42 -6.01 -5.54 0.77
N LEU A 43 -5.14 -5.43 1.76
CA LEU A 43 -5.07 -6.33 2.91
C LEU A 43 -5.86 -5.80 4.10
N GLY A 44 -6.02 -4.48 4.19
CA GLY A 44 -6.88 -3.87 5.19
C GLY A 44 -6.84 -2.35 5.19
N THR A 45 -7.76 -1.76 5.92
CA THR A 45 -7.83 -0.32 6.19
C THR A 45 -8.00 -0.06 7.68
N GLN A 46 -7.56 1.10 8.15
CA GLN A 46 -7.76 1.53 9.54
C GLN A 46 -8.03 3.04 9.55
N VAL A 47 -9.14 3.43 10.16
CA VAL A 47 -9.47 4.84 10.39
C VAL A 47 -8.62 5.36 11.56
N VAL A 48 -7.91 6.45 11.32
CA VAL A 48 -7.02 7.16 12.27
C VAL A 48 -7.18 8.68 12.05
N ALA A 49 -6.12 9.48 12.18
CA ALA A 49 -6.06 10.82 11.60
C ALA A 49 -5.97 10.74 10.05
N GLY A 50 -7.06 10.32 9.41
CA GLY A 50 -7.10 9.90 8.01
C GLY A 50 -7.39 8.41 7.89
N THR A 51 -6.81 7.75 6.89
CA THR A 51 -6.96 6.30 6.71
C THR A 51 -5.62 5.66 6.37
N ASN A 52 -5.26 4.63 7.14
CA ASN A 52 -4.17 3.74 6.78
C ASN A 52 -4.69 2.65 5.84
N TYR A 53 -3.89 2.32 4.84
CA TYR A 53 -4.13 1.26 3.86
C TYR A 53 -2.94 0.31 3.89
N TRP A 54 -3.18 -0.99 3.94
CA TRP A 54 -2.17 -2.01 3.67
C TRP A 54 -2.44 -2.58 2.29
N ILE A 55 -1.56 -2.29 1.34
CA ILE A 55 -1.71 -2.75 -0.04
C ILE A 55 -0.53 -3.63 -0.37
N LEU A 56 -0.83 -4.87 -0.76
CA LEU A 56 0.19 -5.79 -1.22
C LEU A 56 0.49 -5.52 -2.69
N CYS A 57 1.77 -5.43 -3.04
CA CYS A 57 2.24 -5.11 -4.36
C CYS A 57 3.27 -6.15 -4.83
N LYS A 58 3.23 -6.43 -6.13
CA LYS A 58 4.34 -7.10 -6.81
C LYS A 58 5.31 -6.04 -7.29
N VAL A 59 6.54 -6.06 -6.80
CA VAL A 59 7.58 -5.09 -7.15
C VAL A 59 8.56 -5.73 -8.10
N ASN A 60 8.65 -5.19 -9.31
CA ASN A 60 9.65 -5.53 -10.32
C ASN A 60 10.86 -4.60 -10.14
N MET A 61 11.99 -5.14 -9.71
CA MET A 61 13.23 -4.36 -9.62
C MET A 61 13.97 -4.44 -10.96
N PHE A 62 14.27 -3.27 -11.55
CA PHE A 62 15.04 -3.17 -12.78
C PHE A 62 16.50 -2.83 -12.45
N GLY A 63 17.39 -3.78 -12.70
CA GLY A 63 18.82 -3.68 -12.48
C GLY A 63 19.55 -4.76 -13.29
N PRO A 64 20.86 -4.97 -13.07
CA PRO A 64 21.64 -5.98 -13.80
C PRO A 64 21.10 -7.41 -13.63
N THR A 65 20.33 -7.65 -12.57
CA THR A 65 19.53 -8.87 -12.39
C THR A 65 18.10 -8.49 -12.08
N GLN A 66 17.19 -8.81 -12.99
CA GLN A 66 15.76 -8.58 -12.77
C GLN A 66 15.29 -9.50 -11.65
N SER A 67 14.62 -8.93 -10.65
CA SER A 67 14.04 -9.70 -9.54
C SER A 67 12.64 -9.21 -9.23
N LYS A 68 11.83 -10.12 -8.67
CA LYS A 68 10.43 -9.88 -8.32
C LYS A 68 10.27 -10.11 -6.84
N LYS A 69 9.67 -9.15 -6.14
CA LYS A 69 9.40 -9.21 -4.71
C LYS A 69 7.92 -8.97 -4.45
N LEU A 70 7.40 -9.54 -3.37
CA LEU A 70 6.12 -9.15 -2.81
C LEU A 70 6.38 -8.17 -1.68
N VAL A 71 5.78 -6.98 -1.75
CA VAL A 71 5.99 -5.90 -0.78
C VAL A 71 4.63 -5.40 -0.32
N THR A 72 4.39 -5.35 0.98
CA THR A 72 3.23 -4.60 1.52
C THR A 72 3.65 -3.15 1.75
N TYR A 73 2.88 -2.23 1.20
CA TYR A 73 2.96 -0.82 1.53
C TYR A 73 1.88 -0.47 2.54
N LYS A 74 2.29 0.09 3.67
CA LYS A 74 1.39 0.78 4.60
C LYS A 74 1.40 2.25 4.23
N ILE A 75 0.25 2.74 3.79
CA ILE A 75 0.09 4.10 3.25
C ILE A 75 -0.93 4.82 4.11
N ASN A 76 -0.64 6.04 4.54
CA ASN A 76 -1.63 6.92 5.14
C ASN A 76 -2.11 7.93 4.10
N LYS A 77 -3.42 8.14 4.03
CA LYS A 77 -4.04 9.29 3.37
C LYS A 77 -4.67 10.16 4.45
N ASN A 78 -4.16 11.37 4.63
CA ASN A 78 -4.69 12.29 5.65
C ASN A 78 -6.01 12.95 5.17
N PRO A 79 -6.74 13.67 6.05
CA PRO A 79 -7.98 14.35 5.67
C PRO A 79 -7.82 15.47 4.62
N GLN A 80 -6.59 15.88 4.30
CA GLN A 80 -6.26 16.86 3.26
C GLN A 80 -5.83 16.20 1.93
N ASP A 81 -6.09 14.89 1.78
CA ASP A 81 -5.71 14.06 0.62
C ASP A 81 -4.18 13.90 0.40
N GLU A 82 -3.35 14.28 1.37
CA GLU A 82 -1.91 14.04 1.32
C GLU A 82 -1.62 12.55 1.58
N VAL A 83 -0.76 11.97 0.75
CA VAL A 83 -0.40 10.56 0.80
C VAL A 83 1.01 10.41 1.36
N THR A 84 1.16 9.59 2.40
CA THR A 84 2.46 9.28 3.01
C THR A 84 2.70 7.78 3.02
N LEU A 85 3.87 7.36 2.52
CA LEU A 85 4.34 6.00 2.71
C LEU A 85 4.86 5.84 4.15
N LEU A 86 4.20 5.03 4.96
CA LEU A 86 4.60 4.79 6.34
C LEU A 86 5.62 3.64 6.43
N GLU A 87 5.32 2.52 5.78
CA GLU A 87 6.15 1.31 5.84
C GLU A 87 6.14 0.59 4.49
N ALA A 88 7.26 -0.03 4.13
CA ALA A 88 7.40 -0.91 2.98
C ALA A 88 8.07 -2.23 3.44
N THR A 89 7.29 -3.30 3.55
CA THR A 89 7.75 -4.59 4.07
C THR A 89 7.84 -5.62 2.96
N THR A 90 9.04 -6.12 2.68
CA THR A 90 9.27 -7.21 1.71
C THR A 90 8.97 -8.56 2.35
N PHE A 91 8.23 -9.43 1.66
CA PHE A 91 8.08 -10.84 2.00
C PHE A 91 9.24 -11.63 1.40
N GLU A 92 9.97 -12.35 2.25
CA GLU A 92 10.93 -13.37 1.85
C GLU A 92 10.29 -14.75 2.02
N PHE A 93 10.43 -15.61 1.01
CA PHE A 93 9.88 -16.96 0.97
C PHE A 93 10.97 -17.95 0.53
#